data_AF-A0A950W299-F1
#
_entry.id   AF-A0A950W299-F1
#
_cell.length_a   1.000
_cell.length_b   1.000
_cell.length_c   1.000
_cell.angle_alpha   90.00
_cell.angle_beta   90.00
_cell.angle_gamma   90.00
#
_symmetry.space_group_name_H-M   'P 1'
#
loop_
_entity.id
_entity.type
_entity.pdbx_description
1 polymer ?
#
loop_
_entity_poly.entity_id
_entity_poly.type
_entity_poly.pdbx_seq_one_letter_code
_entity_poly.pdbx_strand_id
1 'polypeptide(L)' 'MSDAPREAPPVGEEVHLPGPTLIPFITAIAITLIVIGTTINPIFSIVGVILLLITLVRWIRDTRRDVGELPEQHHH' A
#
# COMPACT_ATOMS: atom_id res chain seq x y z
N MET A 1 -3.31 -23.97 39.29
CA MET A 1 -2.78 -23.51 38.01
C MET A 1 -3.89 -23.73 36.99
N SER A 2 -4.81 -22.77 36.87
CA SER A 2 -5.99 -22.92 36.01
C SER A 2 -5.63 -22.39 34.63
N ASP A 3 -5.38 -23.31 33.72
CA ASP A 3 -5.27 -23.02 32.29
C ASP A 3 -6.71 -22.84 31.78
N ALA A 4 -7.22 -21.61 31.87
CA ALA A 4 -8.51 -21.27 31.27
C ALA A 4 -8.35 -21.35 29.74
N PRO A 5 -9.23 -22.05 29.01
CA PRO A 5 -9.20 -22.03 27.56
C PRO A 5 -9.26 -20.58 27.11
N ARG A 6 -8.20 -20.09 26.44
CA ARG A 6 -8.27 -18.80 25.74
C ARG A 6 -9.32 -18.99 24.66
N GLU A 7 -10.51 -18.41 24.88
CA GLU A 7 -11.54 -18.26 23.85
C GLU A 7 -10.81 -17.79 22.58
N ALA A 8 -10.82 -18.61 21.52
CA ALA A 8 -10.20 -18.22 20.27
C ALA A 8 -10.89 -16.93 19.80
N PRO A 9 -10.15 -15.93 19.27
CA PRO A 9 -10.76 -14.75 18.67
C PRO A 9 -11.90 -15.18 17.75
N PRO A 10 -13.05 -14.48 17.76
CA PRO A 10 -14.22 -14.88 16.99
C PRO A 10 -13.81 -15.16 15.54
N VAL A 11 -14.20 -16.33 15.02
CA VAL A 11 -13.92 -16.71 13.63
C VAL A 11 -14.46 -15.60 12.72
N GLY A 12 -13.55 -14.89 12.05
CA GLY A 12 -13.85 -13.69 11.28
C GLY A 12 -13.33 -12.40 11.91
N GLU A 13 -12.05 -12.36 12.33
CA GLU A 13 -11.32 -11.12 12.57
C GLU A 13 -11.64 -10.16 11.42
N GLU A 14 -12.20 -8.99 11.73
CA GLU A 14 -12.75 -8.06 10.73
C GLU A 14 -11.61 -7.57 9.83
N VAL A 15 -11.40 -8.28 8.71
CA VAL A 15 -10.34 -7.98 7.74
C VAL A 15 -10.61 -6.61 7.18
N HIS A 16 -9.79 -5.63 7.58
CA HIS A 16 -9.81 -4.30 7.01
C HIS A 16 -9.37 -4.39 5.55
N LEU A 17 -10.35 -4.49 4.66
CA LEU A 17 -10.11 -4.44 3.23
C LEU A 17 -9.74 -2.99 2.86
N PRO A 18 -8.64 -2.78 2.13
CA PRO A 18 -8.30 -1.45 1.66
C PRO A 18 -9.43 -0.91 0.79
N GLY A 19 -9.70 0.39 0.91
CA GLY A 19 -10.67 1.06 0.06
C GLY A 19 -10.32 0.92 -1.43
N PRO A 20 -11.30 1.11 -2.33
CA PRO A 20 -11.05 1.02 -3.77
C PRO A 20 -9.96 2.01 -4.20
N THR A 21 -8.91 1.51 -4.88
CA THR A 21 -7.76 2.32 -5.30
C THR A 21 -7.22 1.90 -6.67
N LEU A 22 -6.82 2.89 -7.48
CA LEU A 22 -6.17 2.67 -8.78
C LEU A 22 -4.63 2.72 -8.69
N ILE A 23 -4.09 2.97 -7.50
CA ILE A 23 -2.64 3.03 -7.26
C ILE A 23 -1.89 1.81 -7.84
N PRO A 24 -2.29 0.54 -7.60
CA PRO A 24 -1.53 -0.60 -8.12
C PRO A 24 -1.51 -0.65 -9.65
N PHE A 25 -2.60 -0.25 -10.30
CA PHE A 25 -2.69 -0.20 -11.77
C PHE A 25 -1.77 0.88 -12.35
N ILE A 26 -1.76 2.08 -11.76
CA ILE A 26 -0.88 3.17 -12.20
C ILE A 26 0.60 2.81 -11.96
N THR A 27 0.91 2.17 -10.84
CA THR A 27 2.27 1.66 -10.54
C THR A 27 2.72 0.66 -11.60
N ALA A 28 1.85 -0.27 -12.02
CA ALA A 28 2.17 -1.22 -13.09
C ALA A 28 2.53 -0.49 -14.39
N ILE A 29 1.73 0.49 -14.82
CA ILE A 29 2.01 1.31 -16.00
C ILE A 29 3.37 2.03 -15.87
N ALA A 30 3.66 2.62 -14.71
CA ALA A 30 4.92 3.31 -14.48
C ALA A 30 6.13 2.38 -14.61
N ILE A 31 6.06 1.18 -14.01
CA ILE A 31 7.11 0.15 -14.13
C ILE A 31 7.26 -0.30 -15.58
N THR A 32 6.16 -0.53 -16.29
CA THR A 32 6.19 -0.90 -17.72
C THR A 32 6.90 0.17 -18.57
N LEU A 33 6.60 1.46 -18.35
CA LEU A 33 7.28 2.55 -19.05
C LEU A 33 8.77 2.61 -18.74
N ILE A 34 9.16 2.32 -17.50
CA ILE A 34 10.58 2.24 -17.12
C ILE A 34 11.28 1.13 -17.90
N VAL A 35 10.73 -0.09 -17.91
CA VAL A 35 11.30 -1.23 -18.63
C VAL A 35 11.38 -0.95 -20.13
N ILE A 36 10.31 -0.45 -20.74
CA ILE A 36 10.30 -0.06 -22.16
C ILE A 36 11.37 1.00 -22.44
N GLY A 37 11.50 2.00 -21.58
CA GLY A 37 12.48 3.08 -21.80
C GLY A 37 13.93 2.63 -21.69
N THR A 38 14.22 1.61 -20.88
CA THR A 38 15.58 1.05 -20.79
C THR A 38 16.01 0.35 -22.08
N THR A 39 15.06 -0.08 -22.92
CA THR A 39 15.34 -0.85 -24.16
C THR A 39 15.12 -0.03 -25.43
N ILE A 40 14.15 0.89 -25.46
CA ILE A 40 13.78 1.65 -26.68
C ILE A 40 14.29 3.09 -26.64
N ASN A 41 13.95 3.85 -25.59
CA ASN A 41 14.32 5.26 -25.47
C ASN A 41 14.26 5.72 -24.00
N PRO A 42 15.34 6.29 -23.44
CA PRO A 42 15.40 6.69 -22.03
C PRO A 42 14.34 7.72 -21.62
N ILE A 43 13.74 8.46 -22.56
CA ILE A 43 12.63 9.39 -22.28
C ILE A 43 11.45 8.66 -21.62
N PHE A 44 11.11 7.45 -22.08
CA PHE A 44 10.02 6.68 -21.45
C PHE A 44 10.35 6.31 -20.00
N SER A 45 11.62 6.03 -19.69
CA SER A 45 12.04 5.75 -18.32
C SER A 45 11.94 6.98 -17.43
N ILE A 46 12.30 8.17 -17.95
CA ILE A 46 12.14 9.42 -17.20
C ILE A 46 10.67 9.66 -16.87
N VAL A 47 9.77 9.50 -17.85
CA VAL A 47 8.32 9.64 -17.62
C VAL A 47 7.82 8.60 -16.62
N GLY A 48 8.23 7.34 -16.76
CA GLY A 48 7.86 6.26 -15.85
C GLY A 48 8.35 6.49 -14.42
N VAL A 49 9.58 6.99 -14.22
CA VAL A 49 10.11 7.36 -12.90
C VAL A 49 9.31 8.50 -12.29
N ILE A 50 9.01 9.57 -13.05
CA ILE A 50 8.19 10.68 -12.54
C ILE A 50 6.81 10.17 -12.10
N LEU A 51 6.17 9.34 -12.93
CA LEU A 51 4.86 8.76 -12.61
C LEU A 51 4.92 7.86 -11.37
N LEU A 52 5.97 7.05 -11.24
CA LEU A 52 6.19 6.18 -10.09
C LEU A 52 6.37 7.01 -8.81
N LEU A 53 7.16 8.09 -8.85
CA LEU A 53 7.37 8.98 -7.70
C LEU A 53 6.07 9.65 -7.25
N ILE A 54 5.28 10.18 -8.19
CA ILE A 54 3.97 10.78 -7.89
C ILE A 54 3.05 9.74 -7.22
N THR A 55 3.01 8.53 -7.79
CA THR A 55 2.18 7.43 -7.28
C THR A 55 2.62 6.98 -5.89
N LEU A 56 3.93 6.89 -5.67
CA LEU A 56 4.52 6.54 -4.38
C LEU A 56 4.20 7.56 -3.30
N VAL A 57 4.34 8.87 -3.59
CA VAL A 57 3.98 9.93 -2.65
C VAL A 57 2.50 9.85 -2.28
N ARG A 58 1.63 9.61 -3.26
CA ARG A 58 0.19 9.44 -3.01
C ARG A 58 -0.10 8.21 -2.14
N TRP A 59 0.55 7.08 -2.46
CA TRP A 59 0.42 5.85 -1.69
C TRP A 59 0.86 6.03 -0.24
N ILE A 60 2.02 6.64 0.00
CA ILE A 60 2.50 6.95 1.35
C ILE A 60 1.49 7.82 2.10
N ARG A 61 0.94 8.85 1.46
CA ARG A 61 -0.03 9.74 2.10
C ARG A 61 -1.32 9.01 2.48
N ASP A 62 -1.82 8.16 1.60
CA ASP A 62 -3.04 7.39 1.83
C ASP A 62 -2.80 6.37 2.97
N THR A 63 -1.70 5.60 2.92
CA THR A 63 -1.34 4.68 4.02
C THR A 63 -1.13 5.40 5.35
N ARG A 64 -0.53 6.60 5.35
CA ARG A 64 -0.38 7.41 6.57
C ARG A 64 -1.73 7.86 7.13
N ARG A 65 -2.71 8.14 6.27
CA ARG A 65 -4.07 8.46 6.69
C ARG A 65 -4.73 7.23 7.31
N ASP A 66 -4.66 6.09 6.64
CA ASP A 66 -5.27 4.85 7.10
C ASP A 66 -4.73 4.40 8.47
N VAL A 67 -3.41 4.53 8.67
CA VAL A 67 -2.76 4.20 9.95
C VAL A 67 -3.06 5.24 11.03
N GLY A 68 -3.18 6.52 10.67
CA GLY A 68 -3.48 7.59 11.62
C GLY A 68 -4.91 7.60 12.16
N GLU A 69 -5.83 6.90 11.51
CA GLU A 69 -7.21 6.72 11.98
C GLU A 69 -7.31 5.65 13.09
N LEU A 70 -6.22 4.92 13.38
CA LEU A 70 -6.16 3.97 14.50
C LEU A 70 -5.92 4.72 15.83
N PRO A 71 -6.74 4.52 16.87
CA PRO A 71 -6.53 5.15 18.16
C PRO A 71 -5.18 4.72 18.77
N GLU A 72 -4.56 5.66 19.50
CA GLU A 72 -3.25 5.58 20.17
C GLU A 72 -3.24 4.55 21.33
N GLN A 73 -3.82 3.36 21.18
CA GLN A 73 -3.97 2.38 22.25
C GLN A 73 -2.73 1.49 22.37
N HIS A 74 -1.65 2.07 22.89
CA HIS A 74 -0.52 1.36 23.49
C HIS A 74 -0.09 2.03 24.82
N HIS A 75 -1.04 2.52 25.63
CA HIS A 75 -0.74 2.79 27.03
C HIS A 75 -0.76 1.47 27.81
N HIS A 76 0.43 1.09 28.26
CA HIS A 76 0.75 -0.06 29.13
C HIS A 76 0.13 0.09 30.52
#